data_AF-A0A3B9GLI3-F1
#
_entry.id   AF-A0A3B9GLI3-F1
#
_cell.length_a   1.000
_cell.length_b   1.000
_cell.length_c   1.000
_cell.angle_alpha   90.00
_cell.angle_beta   90.00
_cell.angle_gamma   90.00
#
_symmetry.space_group_name_H-M   'P 1'
#
loop_
_entity.id
_entity.type
_entity.pdbx_description
1 polymer ?
#
loop_
_entity_poly.entity_id
_entity_poly.type
_entity_poly.pdbx_seq_one_letter_code
_entity_poly.pdbx_strand_id
1 'polypeptide(L)'
;MHNYLSLLDRCETDHGGPSAAYGRDSAERSRAALRSALKAAFRLSDRELELLEGLCEGLSNKALAKNLFISERTVKAHLSSIFRKTGCQSRLELAALARRAY
;
A
#
# COMPACT_ATOMS: atom_id res chain seq x y z
N MET A 1 37.99 -19.86 24.60
CA MET A 1 37.92 -19.35 23.21
C MET A 1 36.53 -19.65 22.68
N HIS A 2 35.90 -18.61 22.13
CA HIS A 2 34.62 -18.58 21.40
C HIS A 2 34.50 -19.75 20.40
N ASN A 3 33.32 -20.28 20.04
CA ASN A 3 32.11 -19.54 19.70
C ASN A 3 30.93 -20.53 19.69
N TYR A 4 29.78 -20.08 20.17
CA TYR A 4 28.56 -20.86 20.22
C TYR A 4 28.10 -21.26 18.81
N LEU A 5 27.87 -22.56 18.66
CA LEU A 5 27.03 -23.19 17.66
C LEU A 5 25.70 -22.44 17.48
N SER A 6 25.14 -22.56 16.27
CA SER A 6 23.78 -22.17 15.84
C SER A 6 23.65 -20.81 15.17
N LEU A 7 24.36 -20.64 14.04
CA LEU A 7 23.78 -19.88 12.94
C LEU A 7 22.60 -20.69 12.39
N LEU A 8 21.41 -20.42 12.94
CA LEU A 8 20.14 -20.89 12.40
C LEU A 8 20.02 -20.46 10.94
N ASP A 9 20.12 -21.45 10.08
CA ASP A 9 19.10 -21.80 9.10
C ASP A 9 17.70 -21.25 9.45
N ARG A 10 17.36 -20.07 8.92
CA ARG A 10 16.09 -19.69 8.27
C ARG A 10 15.94 -18.18 8.20
N CYS A 11 15.93 -17.64 6.98
CA CYS A 11 14.70 -17.12 6.40
C CYS A 11 15.03 -16.78 4.95
N GLU A 12 14.73 -17.71 4.04
CA GLU A 12 14.32 -17.34 2.70
C GLU A 12 13.18 -16.33 2.85
N THR A 13 13.47 -15.04 2.72
CA THR A 13 12.44 -14.12 2.25
C THR A 13 12.25 -14.44 0.78
N ASP A 14 11.48 -15.50 0.54
CA ASP A 14 10.61 -15.60 -0.61
C ASP A 14 9.75 -14.33 -0.61
N HIS A 15 10.21 -13.33 -1.34
CA HIS A 15 9.31 -12.36 -1.94
C HIS A 15 9.03 -12.90 -3.33
N GLY A 16 8.21 -13.95 -3.37
CA GLY A 16 7.62 -14.52 -4.56
C GLY A 16 6.96 -13.44 -5.41
N GLY A 17 7.73 -12.89 -6.35
CA GLY A 17 7.19 -12.17 -7.48
C GLY A 17 6.34 -13.16 -8.30
N PRO A 18 5.10 -12.83 -8.66
CA PRO A 18 4.14 -13.83 -9.09
C PRO A 18 4.44 -14.33 -10.52
N SER A 19 5.09 -15.51 -10.59
CA SER A 19 5.42 -16.35 -11.76
C SER A 19 4.22 -16.92 -12.56
N ALA A 20 3.07 -16.24 -12.59
CA ALA A 20 1.86 -16.73 -13.28
C ALA A 20 1.37 -15.75 -14.37
N ALA A 21 2.19 -15.59 -15.41
CA ALA A 21 2.15 -14.47 -16.35
C ALA A 21 1.42 -14.73 -17.70
N TYR A 22 0.31 -15.49 -17.77
CA TYR A 22 -0.40 -15.58 -19.08
C TYR A 22 -1.94 -15.50 -19.05
N GLY A 23 -2.55 -15.07 -17.95
CA GLY A 23 -4.02 -14.87 -17.86
C GLY A 23 -4.49 -13.68 -17.01
N ARG A 24 -3.58 -12.95 -16.35
CA ARG A 24 -3.91 -11.81 -15.47
C ARG A 24 -3.92 -10.44 -16.16
N ASP A 25 -3.41 -10.38 -17.39
CA ASP A 25 -3.08 -9.12 -18.06
C ASP A 25 -4.29 -8.19 -18.24
N SER A 26 -5.47 -8.74 -18.55
CA SER A 26 -6.67 -7.93 -18.72
C SER A 26 -7.19 -7.34 -17.39
N ALA A 27 -7.21 -8.12 -16.31
CA ALA A 27 -7.65 -7.65 -15.00
C ALA A 27 -6.64 -6.66 -14.37
N GLU A 28 -5.35 -6.92 -14.55
CA GLU A 28 -4.28 -6.05 -14.08
C GLU A 28 -4.25 -4.71 -14.83
N ARG A 29 -4.45 -4.72 -16.15
CA ARG A 29 -4.66 -3.49 -16.94
C ARG A 29 -5.89 -2.72 -16.49
N SER A 30 -7.01 -3.40 -16.20
CA SER A 30 -8.21 -2.74 -15.68
C SER A 30 -8.00 -2.12 -14.30
N ARG A 31 -7.28 -2.80 -13.39
CA ARG A 31 -6.92 -2.25 -12.07
C ARG A 31 -5.97 -1.06 -12.18
N ALA A 32 -4.93 -1.17 -13.01
CA ALA A 32 -4.02 -0.07 -13.27
C ALA A 32 -4.75 1.16 -13.82
N ALA A 33 -5.64 0.96 -14.81
CA ALA A 33 -6.46 2.03 -15.35
C ALA A 33 -7.38 2.67 -14.29
N LEU A 34 -7.97 1.87 -13.41
CA LEU A 34 -8.79 2.40 -12.32
C LEU A 34 -7.96 3.15 -11.28
N ARG A 35 -6.75 2.68 -10.94
CA ARG A 35 -5.80 3.40 -10.08
C ARG A 35 -5.42 4.74 -10.70
N SER A 36 -5.14 4.78 -12.00
CA SER A 36 -4.88 6.03 -12.73
C SER A 36 -6.11 6.96 -12.73
N ALA A 37 -7.31 6.41 -12.91
CA ALA A 37 -8.55 7.17 -12.85
C ALA A 37 -8.81 7.75 -11.45
N LEU A 38 -8.58 7.00 -10.38
CA LEU A 38 -8.65 7.50 -8.99
C LEU A 38 -7.64 8.62 -8.75
N LYS A 39 -6.40 8.46 -9.23
CA LYS A 39 -5.36 9.49 -9.15
C LYS A 39 -5.83 10.79 -9.80
N ALA A 40 -6.39 10.69 -11.01
CA ALA A 40 -6.87 11.84 -11.77
C ALA A 40 -8.11 12.48 -11.15
N ALA A 41 -9.09 11.66 -10.72
CA ALA A 41 -10.35 12.10 -10.13
C ALA A 41 -10.13 12.91 -8.84
N PHE A 42 -9.22 12.46 -7.98
CA PHE A 42 -8.98 13.06 -6.67
C PHE A 42 -7.68 13.88 -6.58
N ARG A 43 -6.96 14.05 -7.69
CA ARG A 43 -5.65 14.74 -7.76
C ARG A 43 -4.68 14.25 -6.66
N LEU A 44 -4.58 12.93 -6.55
CA LEU A 44 -3.72 12.28 -5.55
C LEU A 44 -2.27 12.27 -6.02
N SER A 45 -1.34 12.44 -5.07
CA SER A 45 0.08 12.23 -5.32
C SER A 45 0.43 10.74 -5.32
N ASP A 46 1.59 10.39 -5.88
CA ASP A 46 2.08 9.01 -5.86
C ASP A 46 2.24 8.47 -4.42
N ARG A 47 2.70 9.32 -3.50
CA ARG A 47 2.78 8.98 -2.07
C ARG A 47 1.42 8.75 -1.43
N GLU A 48 0.40 9.50 -1.84
CA GLU A 48 -0.96 9.31 -1.37
C GLU A 48 -1.57 8.00 -1.90
N LEU A 49 -1.20 7.57 -3.12
CA LEU A 49 -1.58 6.26 -3.66
C LEU A 49 -0.91 5.10 -2.92
N GLU A 50 0.39 5.19 -2.63
CA GLU A 50 1.10 4.18 -1.84
C GLU A 50 0.49 4.04 -0.43
N LEU A 51 0.03 5.14 0.15
CA LEU A 51 -0.74 5.15 1.40
C LEU A 51 -2.07 4.39 1.27
N LEU A 52 -2.81 4.62 0.19
CA LEU A 52 -4.09 3.96 -0.09
C LEU A 52 -3.93 2.46 -0.32
N GLU A 53 -2.85 2.05 -0.97
CA GLU A 53 -2.49 0.66 -1.21
C GLU A 53 -2.28 -0.08 0.11
N GLY A 54 -1.39 0.42 0.97
CA GLY A 54 -1.17 -0.16 2.29
C GLY A 54 -2.40 -0.08 3.21
N LEU A 55 -3.27 0.92 3.01
CA LEU A 55 -4.56 1.01 3.67
C LEU A 55 -5.50 -0.14 3.28
N CYS A 56 -5.58 -0.47 1.99
CA CYS A 56 -6.36 -1.60 1.47
C CYS A 56 -5.84 -2.95 1.95
N GLU A 57 -4.52 -3.08 2.16
CA GLU A 57 -3.89 -4.24 2.80
C GLU A 57 -4.18 -4.33 4.32
N GLY A 58 -4.78 -3.30 4.91
CA GLY A 58 -5.09 -3.27 6.34
C GLY A 58 -3.91 -2.84 7.22
N LEU A 59 -2.85 -2.26 6.64
CA LEU A 59 -1.66 -1.85 7.39
C LEU A 59 -1.98 -0.72 8.38
N SER A 60 -1.52 -0.85 9.62
CA SER A 60 -1.63 0.20 10.63
C SER A 60 -0.83 1.45 10.24
N ASN A 61 -1.14 2.61 10.85
CA ASN A 61 -0.39 3.84 10.58
C ASN A 61 1.11 3.71 10.87
N LYS A 62 1.48 2.89 11.87
CA LYS A 62 2.87 2.56 12.20
C LYS A 62 3.53 1.70 11.12
N ALA A 63 2.81 0.73 10.56
CA ALA A 63 3.29 -0.09 9.46
C ALA A 63 3.43 0.73 8.16
N LEU A 64 2.46 1.59 7.85
CA LEU A 64 2.53 2.55 6.75
C LEU A 64 3.72 3.51 6.89
N ALA A 65 3.92 4.05 8.09
CA ALA A 65 5.06 4.90 8.41
C ALA A 65 6.38 4.18 8.13
N LYS A 66 6.50 2.91 8.56
CA LYS A 66 7.68 2.08 8.31
C LYS A 66 7.88 1.77 6.82
N ASN A 67 6.81 1.40 6.11
CA ASN A 67 6.87 1.02 4.69
C ASN A 67 7.26 2.20 3.80
N LEU A 68 6.78 3.40 4.15
CA LEU A 68 7.04 4.63 3.41
C LEU A 68 8.25 5.41 3.93
N PHE A 69 8.94 4.89 4.95
CA PHE A 69 10.08 5.53 5.62
C PHE A 69 9.78 6.97 6.10
N ILE A 70 8.57 7.21 6.61
CA ILE A 70 8.11 8.50 7.14
C ILE A 70 7.59 8.36 8.58
N SER A 71 7.37 9.47 9.27
CA SER A 71 6.80 9.45 10.61
C SER A 71 5.28 9.18 10.60
N GLU A 72 4.74 8.61 11.67
CA GLU A 72 3.29 8.47 11.85
C GLU A 72 2.54 9.81 11.79
N ARG A 73 3.20 10.90 12.22
CA ARG A 73 2.68 12.26 12.10
C ARG A 73 2.52 12.65 10.63
N THR A 74 3.51 12.32 9.80
CA THR A 74 3.49 12.58 8.35
C THR A 74 2.41 11.74 7.67
N VAL A 75 2.26 10.46 8.06
CA VAL A 75 1.14 9.61 7.60
C VAL A 75 -0.20 10.26 7.90
N LYS A 76 -0.43 10.71 9.14
CA LYS A 76 -1.67 11.40 9.53
C LYS A 76 -1.91 12.67 8.70
N ALA A 77 -0.87 13.47 8.44
CA ALA A 77 -0.98 14.66 7.61
C ALA A 77 -1.38 14.32 6.16
N HIS A 78 -0.77 13.27 5.58
CA HIS A 78 -1.16 12.79 4.27
C HIS A 78 -2.59 12.24 4.24
N LEU A 79 -3.01 11.46 5.25
CA LEU A 79 -4.38 10.99 5.37
C LEU A 79 -5.38 12.16 5.45
N SER A 80 -5.08 13.20 6.23
CA SER A 80 -5.91 14.43 6.26
C SER A 80 -6.00 15.12 4.90
N SER A 81 -4.92 15.16 4.13
CA SER A 81 -4.92 15.65 2.75
C SER A 81 -5.81 14.80 1.85
N ILE A 82 -5.67 13.47 1.94
CA ILE A 82 -6.46 12.51 1.16
C ILE A 82 -7.94 12.62 1.51
N PHE A 83 -8.32 12.67 2.78
CA PHE A 83 -9.70 12.86 3.22
C PHE A 83 -10.29 14.16 2.66
N ARG A 84 -9.53 15.25 2.68
CA ARG A 84 -9.98 16.53 2.08
C ARG A 84 -10.16 16.44 0.56
N LYS A 85 -9.32 15.68 -0.14
CA LYS A 85 -9.38 15.50 -1.59
C LYS A 85 -10.49 14.54 -2.04
N THR A 86 -10.70 13.46 -1.29
CA THR A 86 -11.66 12.38 -1.61
C THR A 86 -13.04 12.64 -1.03
N GLY A 87 -13.15 13.50 -0.01
CA GLY A 87 -14.38 13.72 0.75
C GLY A 87 -14.70 12.60 1.74
N CYS A 88 -13.87 11.56 1.84
CA CYS A 88 -14.07 10.49 2.81
C CYS A 88 -13.84 10.99 4.24
N GLN A 89 -14.68 10.57 5.17
CA GLN A 89 -14.62 10.97 6.58
C GLN A 89 -13.99 9.90 7.46
N SER A 90 -13.90 8.66 6.97
CA SER A 90 -13.36 7.54 7.71
C SER A 90 -12.34 6.74 6.92
N ARG A 91 -11.41 6.11 7.65
CA ARG A 91 -10.46 5.14 7.10
C ARG A 91 -11.19 4.02 6.33
N LEU A 92 -12.38 3.63 6.81
CA LEU A 92 -13.17 2.57 6.22
C LEU A 92 -13.75 2.99 4.86
N GLU A 93 -14.31 4.19 4.76
CA GLU A 93 -14.76 4.77 3.48
C GLU A 93 -13.61 4.87 2.49
N LEU A 94 -12.44 5.31 2.96
CA LEU A 94 -11.27 5.46 2.10
C LEU A 94 -10.76 4.10 1.59
N ALA A 95 -10.74 3.09 2.46
CA ALA A 95 -10.42 1.72 2.07
C ALA A 95 -11.47 1.14 1.11
N ALA A 96 -12.76 1.41 1.31
CA ALA A 96 -13.83 0.97 0.44
C ALA A 96 -13.76 1.61 -0.96
N LEU A 97 -13.39 2.90 -1.02
CA LEU A 97 -13.14 3.60 -2.27
C LEU A 97 -11.98 2.96 -3.05
N ALA A 98 -10.88 2.67 -2.36
CA ALA A 98 -9.67 2.11 -2.95
C ALA A 98 -9.79 0.61 -3.27
N ARG A 99 -10.67 -0.14 -2.58
CA ARG A 99 -10.92 -1.59 -2.77
C ARG A 99 -11.25 -2.01 -4.20
N ARG A 100 -11.75 -1.10 -5.03
CA ARG A 100 -12.03 -1.40 -6.43
C ARG A 100 -10.76 -1.40 -7.29
N ALA A 101 -9.75 -0.62 -6.91
CA ALA A 101 -8.49 -0.46 -7.63
C ALA A 101 -7.39 -1.43 -7.20
N TYR A 102 -7.48 -1.98 -5.98
CA TYR A 102 -6.54 -2.93 -5.36
C TYR A 102 -7.26 -4.24 -5.06
#